data_AF-A0A939T0S8-F1
#
_entry.id   AF-A0A939T0S8-F1
#
_cell.length_a   1.000
_cell.length_b   1.000
_cell.length_c   1.000
_cell.angle_alpha   90.00
_cell.angle_beta   90.00
_cell.angle_gamma   90.00
#
_symmetry.space_group_name_H-M   'P 1'
#
loop_
_entity.id
_entity.type
_entity.pdbx_description
1 polymer ?
#
loop_
_entity_poly.entity_id
_entity_poly.type
_entity_poly.pdbx_seq_one_letter_code
_entity_poly.pdbx_strand_id
1 'polypeptide(L)'
;MRHRLVSVMAAVTLTTAGLVAAGCSGEGGGTRAESPSVSRSGEFAPSRTANPPERENASPSPSKSPSQKPSEEPAPTRTSVTRTVKPTATETATATSSVTERATATVTQTATATEPALPAGAGSQTPSESDGNSSLLWLWILLAVIAGGLIAGLVYATRKRSKAEENWESQVAAACAQGATLRDAIRAAVLLPPGPEADARWTDIQRSTDGLSQKFYLLRDTAPSEEEGLRVDDAIAALQSIRLALASASGSSPGEEETANHRSMQANLQTFDYALAALRARAAV
;
A
#
# COMPACT_ATOMS: atom_id res chain seq x y z
N MET A 1 -23.54 -3.86 -23.85
CA MET A 1 -22.59 -3.81 -25.00
C MET A 1 -21.29 -3.07 -24.72
N ARG A 2 -21.27 -1.83 -24.19
CA ARG A 2 -20.05 -0.99 -24.06
C ARG A 2 -18.79 -1.67 -23.46
N HIS A 3 -18.92 -2.61 -22.52
CA HIS A 3 -17.76 -3.30 -21.92
C HIS A 3 -16.92 -4.15 -22.90
N ARG A 4 -17.48 -4.67 -24.00
CA ARG A 4 -16.71 -5.53 -24.92
C ARG A 4 -15.76 -4.78 -25.85
N LEU A 5 -15.92 -3.46 -26.02
CA LEU A 5 -14.97 -2.64 -26.80
C LEU A 5 -13.66 -2.36 -26.05
N VAL A 6 -13.74 -2.10 -24.74
CA VAL A 6 -12.56 -1.81 -23.90
C VAL A 6 -11.61 -3.01 -23.84
N SER A 7 -12.16 -4.23 -23.78
CA SER A 7 -11.37 -5.47 -23.68
C SER A 7 -10.57 -5.82 -24.94
N VAL A 8 -10.85 -5.21 -26.10
CA VAL A 8 -10.11 -5.49 -27.35
C VAL A 8 -8.89 -4.57 -27.48
N MET A 9 -8.98 -3.31 -27.03
CA MET A 9 -7.84 -2.38 -27.06
C MET A 9 -6.69 -2.80 -26.13
N ALA A 10 -6.98 -3.50 -25.02
CA ALA A 10 -5.97 -4.00 -24.09
C ALA A 10 -5.08 -5.13 -24.65
N ALA A 11 -5.46 -5.73 -25.79
CA ALA A 11 -4.74 -6.87 -26.37
C ALA A 11 -3.67 -6.48 -27.43
N VAL A 12 -3.58 -5.20 -27.79
CA VAL A 12 -2.73 -4.72 -28.91
C VAL A 12 -1.41 -4.08 -28.44
N THR A 13 -1.29 -3.75 -27.15
CA THR A 13 -0.11 -3.07 -26.57
C THR A 13 0.93 -4.03 -25.99
N LEU A 14 1.03 -5.27 -26.49
CA LEU A 14 1.83 -6.34 -25.89
C LEU A 14 2.76 -7.02 -26.93
N THR A 15 3.45 -6.22 -27.75
CA THR A 15 4.33 -6.73 -28.83
C THR A 15 5.58 -5.86 -29.09
N THR A 16 5.98 -5.01 -28.14
CA THR A 16 7.17 -4.13 -28.27
C THR A 16 7.95 -4.02 -26.94
N ALA A 17 8.40 -5.16 -26.43
CA ALA A 17 9.33 -5.25 -25.29
C ALA A 17 10.45 -6.26 -25.59
N GLY A 18 11.42 -5.86 -26.41
CA GLY A 18 12.56 -6.69 -26.79
C GLY A 18 13.83 -5.86 -27.05
N LEU A 19 14.90 -6.25 -26.38
CA LEU A 19 16.29 -5.75 -26.52
C LEU A 19 16.49 -4.21 -26.42
N VAL A 20 16.83 -3.76 -25.22
CA VAL A 20 18.07 -3.00 -25.03
C VAL A 20 18.84 -3.68 -23.89
N ALA A 21 20.16 -3.86 -24.07
CA ALA A 21 21.04 -4.47 -23.08
C ALA A 21 22.32 -3.66 -22.93
N ALA A 22 23.02 -3.92 -21.81
CA ALA A 22 24.31 -3.34 -21.40
C ALA A 22 24.31 -1.87 -20.95
N GLY A 23 25.20 -1.56 -19.99
CA GLY A 23 25.80 -0.23 -19.90
C GLY A 23 25.59 0.60 -18.62
N CYS A 24 25.89 0.08 -17.43
CA CYS A 24 26.47 0.94 -16.37
C CYS A 24 27.28 0.14 -15.33
N SER A 25 28.58 -0.01 -15.59
CA SER A 25 29.53 -0.37 -14.53
C SER A 25 29.94 0.90 -13.81
N GLY A 26 29.72 0.96 -12.48
CA GLY A 26 30.01 2.13 -11.65
C GLY A 26 31.15 1.84 -10.67
N GLU A 27 32.39 1.90 -11.15
CA GLU A 27 33.58 1.65 -10.33
C GLU A 27 34.16 2.94 -9.75
N GLY A 28 34.66 2.87 -8.51
CA GLY A 28 35.25 3.98 -7.76
C GLY A 28 34.37 4.46 -6.60
N GLY A 29 34.91 4.88 -5.47
CA GLY A 29 36.32 4.86 -5.05
C GLY A 29 36.40 5.11 -3.54
N GLY A 30 37.17 4.31 -2.82
CA GLY A 30 37.08 4.25 -1.36
C GLY A 30 37.70 5.45 -0.64
N THR A 31 37.09 5.87 0.47
CA THR A 31 37.79 6.56 1.56
C THR A 31 37.82 5.68 2.81
N ARG A 32 39.05 5.49 3.30
CA ARG A 32 39.47 4.67 4.44
C ARG A 32 38.93 5.22 5.77
N ALA A 33 38.20 4.40 6.51
CA ALA A 33 37.92 4.60 7.93
C ALA A 33 38.27 3.31 8.70
N GLU A 34 38.97 3.47 9.82
CA GLU A 34 39.53 2.36 10.60
C GLU A 34 38.44 1.55 11.32
N SER A 35 38.65 0.24 11.48
CA SER A 35 37.92 -0.58 12.46
C SER A 35 38.78 -1.76 12.90
N PRO A 36 38.82 -2.08 14.21
CA PRO A 36 39.82 -3.01 14.76
C PRO A 36 39.47 -4.49 14.51
N SER A 37 40.50 -5.29 14.24
CA SER A 37 40.37 -6.74 14.09
C SER A 37 39.98 -7.43 15.40
N VAL A 38 38.74 -7.91 15.49
CA VAL A 38 38.31 -8.86 16.52
C VAL A 38 38.25 -10.26 15.91
N SER A 39 39.37 -10.98 15.97
CA SER A 39 39.45 -12.38 15.55
C SER A 39 38.61 -13.26 16.49
N ARG A 40 37.53 -13.86 15.97
CA ARG A 40 36.81 -14.94 16.67
C ARG A 40 36.57 -16.12 15.73
N SER A 41 37.56 -17.00 15.64
CA SER A 41 37.41 -18.30 15.00
C SER A 41 36.28 -19.08 15.67
N GLY A 42 35.31 -19.51 14.88
CA GLY A 42 34.11 -20.24 15.32
C GLY A 42 33.81 -21.37 14.35
N GLU A 43 34.70 -22.35 14.29
CA GLU A 43 34.65 -23.45 13.33
C GLU A 43 33.58 -24.48 13.73
N PHE A 44 32.41 -24.39 13.11
CA PHE A 44 31.30 -25.33 13.29
C PHE A 44 30.90 -25.98 11.96
N ALA A 45 31.25 -27.24 11.79
CA ALA A 45 30.94 -28.03 10.60
C ALA A 45 29.48 -28.51 10.60
N PRO A 46 28.71 -28.35 9.50
CA PRO A 46 27.33 -28.81 9.41
C PRO A 46 27.23 -30.29 9.03
N SER A 47 27.42 -31.19 10.01
CA SER A 47 27.14 -32.63 9.85
C SER A 47 25.64 -32.91 9.78
N ARG A 48 25.02 -32.73 8.60
CA ARG A 48 23.59 -32.97 8.39
C ARG A 48 23.32 -34.34 7.74
N THR A 49 23.30 -35.39 8.56
CA THR A 49 22.87 -36.73 8.16
C THR A 49 21.46 -36.69 7.56
N ALA A 50 21.30 -37.21 6.34
CA ALA A 50 19.99 -37.41 5.74
C ALA A 50 19.36 -38.70 6.29
N ASN A 51 18.10 -38.64 6.72
CA ASN A 51 17.30 -39.81 7.03
C ASN A 51 15.82 -39.50 6.73
N PRO A 52 15.15 -40.20 5.80
CA PRO A 52 13.74 -39.95 5.48
C PRO A 52 12.80 -40.77 6.38
N PRO A 53 11.74 -40.17 6.95
CA PRO A 53 10.65 -40.96 7.53
C PRO A 53 9.86 -41.67 6.42
N GLU A 54 9.63 -42.96 6.65
CA GLU A 54 9.02 -43.92 5.75
C GLU A 54 7.52 -43.64 5.49
N ARG A 55 6.98 -44.11 4.36
CA ARG A 55 5.54 -44.07 4.09
C ARG A 55 4.86 -45.24 4.80
N GLU A 56 4.10 -44.99 5.86
CA GLU A 56 3.10 -45.97 6.31
C GLU A 56 1.71 -45.64 5.75
N ASN A 57 1.05 -46.65 5.17
CA ASN A 57 -0.12 -46.50 4.31
C ASN A 57 -1.36 -47.12 4.96
N ALA A 58 -2.10 -46.32 5.74
CA ALA A 58 -3.25 -46.77 6.52
C ALA A 58 -4.54 -45.98 6.19
N SER A 59 -5.33 -46.49 5.25
CA SER A 59 -6.76 -46.19 5.14
C SER A 59 -7.53 -47.38 5.71
N PRO A 60 -8.51 -47.15 6.62
CA PRO A 60 -9.87 -47.53 6.22
C PRO A 60 -11.03 -46.69 6.80
N SER A 61 -12.13 -46.69 6.03
CA SER A 61 -13.55 -46.57 6.45
C SER A 61 -14.07 -45.29 7.16
N PRO A 62 -15.02 -44.56 6.54
CA PRO A 62 -15.88 -43.61 7.23
C PRO A 62 -17.04 -44.33 7.95
N SER A 63 -17.46 -43.86 9.14
CA SER A 63 -18.70 -44.35 9.77
C SER A 63 -19.31 -43.39 10.79
N LYS A 64 -20.62 -43.56 11.00
CA LYS A 64 -21.46 -42.97 12.07
C LYS A 64 -21.64 -41.45 12.05
N SER A 65 -22.55 -41.02 11.18
CA SER A 65 -23.37 -39.82 11.40
C SER A 65 -24.17 -39.94 12.73
N PRO A 66 -24.12 -38.95 13.63
CA PRO A 66 -25.08 -38.81 14.71
C PRO A 66 -26.26 -37.95 14.24
N SER A 67 -27.42 -38.57 14.01
CA SER A 67 -28.66 -37.82 13.78
C SER A 67 -29.08 -37.10 15.06
N GLN A 68 -28.90 -35.78 15.11
CA GLN A 68 -29.39 -34.96 16.22
C GLN A 68 -30.78 -34.39 15.92
N LYS A 69 -31.73 -34.79 16.76
CA LYS A 69 -33.12 -34.38 16.79
C LYS A 69 -33.21 -32.86 17.04
N PRO A 70 -34.01 -32.09 16.26
CA PRO A 70 -34.32 -30.71 16.63
C PRO A 70 -35.00 -30.66 18.00
N SER A 71 -34.47 -29.83 18.90
CA SER A 71 -35.17 -29.44 20.12
C SER A 71 -35.86 -28.10 19.86
N GLU A 72 -37.15 -28.04 20.15
CA GLU A 72 -37.91 -26.80 20.17
C GLU A 72 -37.62 -26.01 21.47
N GLU A 73 -37.89 -24.70 21.41
CA GLU A 73 -38.17 -23.81 22.55
C GLU A 73 -36.99 -23.48 23.52
N PRO A 74 -36.92 -22.30 24.17
CA PRO A 74 -37.85 -21.15 24.17
C PRO A 74 -37.38 -19.91 23.42
N ALA A 75 -38.36 -19.03 23.11
CA ALA A 75 -38.10 -17.72 22.51
C ALA A 75 -37.44 -16.76 23.52
N PRO A 76 -36.40 -15.98 23.12
CA PRO A 76 -35.80 -14.98 24.00
C PRO A 76 -36.75 -13.79 24.20
N THR A 77 -37.21 -13.60 25.44
CA THR A 77 -38.00 -12.44 25.83
C THR A 77 -37.17 -11.16 25.61
N ARG A 78 -37.57 -10.35 24.62
CA ARG A 78 -36.92 -9.05 24.33
C ARG A 78 -37.32 -8.02 25.38
N THR A 79 -36.60 -7.98 26.49
CA THR A 79 -36.66 -6.88 27.46
C THR A 79 -36.07 -5.61 26.84
N SER A 80 -36.90 -4.84 26.14
CA SER A 80 -36.54 -3.56 25.54
C SER A 80 -36.35 -2.49 26.63
N VAL A 81 -35.14 -2.41 27.19
CA VAL A 81 -34.77 -1.36 28.14
C VAL A 81 -34.66 -0.03 27.41
N THR A 82 -35.75 0.77 27.44
CA THR A 82 -35.76 2.15 26.94
C THR A 82 -34.86 3.02 27.81
N ARG A 83 -33.57 3.05 27.47
CA ARG A 83 -32.58 3.91 28.14
C ARG A 83 -32.78 5.35 27.68
N THR A 84 -33.58 6.12 28.42
CA THR A 84 -33.76 7.56 28.20
C THR A 84 -32.42 8.30 28.41
N VAL A 85 -31.65 8.45 27.34
CA VAL A 85 -30.43 9.24 27.35
C VAL A 85 -30.82 10.71 27.34
N LYS A 86 -30.66 11.40 28.47
CA LYS A 86 -30.77 12.86 28.54
C LYS A 86 -29.74 13.45 27.55
N PRO A 87 -30.15 14.29 26.58
CA PRO A 87 -29.20 14.92 25.67
C PRO A 87 -28.37 15.94 26.45
N THR A 88 -27.14 15.56 26.81
CA THR A 88 -26.09 16.53 27.14
C THR A 88 -25.74 17.28 25.85
N ALA A 89 -25.80 18.60 25.88
CA ALA A 89 -25.40 19.41 24.73
C ALA A 89 -23.89 19.29 24.52
N THR A 90 -23.47 18.63 23.43
CA THR A 90 -22.07 18.65 22.99
C THR A 90 -21.78 20.04 22.42
N GLU A 91 -20.95 20.82 23.11
CA GLU A 91 -20.51 22.12 22.62
C GLU A 91 -19.75 21.95 21.29
N THR A 92 -20.18 22.67 20.26
CA THR A 92 -19.58 22.59 18.93
C THR A 92 -18.34 23.48 18.90
N ALA A 93 -17.18 22.89 19.16
CA ALA A 93 -15.90 23.58 19.04
C ALA A 93 -15.61 23.93 17.57
N THR A 94 -15.84 25.18 17.19
CA THR A 94 -15.51 25.71 15.86
C THR A 94 -14.00 25.74 15.66
N ALA A 95 -13.46 24.78 14.90
CA ALA A 95 -12.06 24.79 14.48
C ALA A 95 -11.86 25.80 13.35
N THR A 96 -11.25 26.95 13.66
CA THR A 96 -10.93 27.99 12.67
C THR A 96 -9.74 27.57 11.81
N SER A 97 -10.02 27.03 10.62
CA SER A 97 -8.99 26.72 9.62
C SER A 97 -8.38 28.01 9.04
N SER A 98 -7.19 28.38 9.52
CA SER A 98 -6.40 29.48 8.96
C SER A 98 -5.75 29.09 7.63
N VAL A 99 -6.49 29.24 6.53
CA VAL A 99 -5.97 29.01 5.18
C VAL A 99 -5.03 30.16 4.77
N THR A 100 -3.72 29.88 4.78
CA THR A 100 -2.71 30.82 4.28
C THR A 100 -2.55 30.66 2.76
N GLU A 101 -3.35 31.39 1.99
CA GLU A 101 -3.22 31.41 0.52
C GLU A 101 -1.89 32.05 0.08
N ARG A 102 -1.05 31.28 -0.62
CA ARG A 102 0.21 31.79 -1.20
C ARG A 102 0.06 32.03 -2.70
N ALA A 103 -0.52 33.18 -3.05
CA ALA A 103 -0.61 33.61 -4.44
C ALA A 103 0.78 33.66 -5.11
N THR A 104 0.94 32.95 -6.22
CA THR A 104 2.11 33.04 -7.11
C THR A 104 1.66 33.65 -8.42
N ALA A 105 2.29 34.74 -8.84
CA ALA A 105 1.77 35.63 -9.87
C ALA A 105 1.93 35.08 -11.30
N THR A 106 0.96 35.42 -12.15
CA THR A 106 1.03 35.24 -13.61
C THR A 106 2.14 36.10 -14.21
N VAL A 107 2.89 35.56 -15.17
CA VAL A 107 3.80 36.34 -16.03
C VAL A 107 3.27 36.32 -17.45
N THR A 108 3.11 37.51 -18.04
CA THR A 108 2.66 37.71 -19.43
C THR A 108 3.77 38.37 -20.22
N GLN A 109 4.14 37.78 -21.36
CA GLN A 109 4.88 38.44 -22.45
C GLN A 109 4.18 38.01 -23.74
N THR A 110 3.48 38.89 -24.46
CA THR A 110 3.99 40.02 -25.27
C THR A 110 4.61 39.53 -26.57
N ALA A 111 4.00 39.91 -27.70
CA ALA A 111 4.38 39.49 -29.04
C ALA A 111 5.27 40.52 -29.75
N THR A 112 6.03 40.06 -30.73
CA THR A 112 6.75 40.88 -31.71
C THR A 112 6.32 40.44 -33.11
N ALA A 113 5.92 41.39 -33.95
CA ALA A 113 5.59 41.16 -35.36
C ALA A 113 6.55 41.94 -36.26
N THR A 114 6.98 41.34 -37.37
CA THR A 114 7.82 41.97 -38.39
C THR A 114 7.40 41.50 -39.79
N GLU A 115 7.26 42.47 -40.71
CA GLU A 115 6.89 42.36 -42.12
C GLU A 115 7.72 43.43 -42.88
N PRO A 116 7.94 43.41 -44.22
CA PRO A 116 7.59 42.43 -45.24
C PRO A 116 8.87 41.70 -45.77
N ALA A 117 9.22 41.41 -47.04
CA ALA A 117 8.73 41.80 -48.37
C ALA A 117 9.16 40.84 -49.52
N LEU A 118 8.81 41.23 -50.75
CA LEU A 118 9.01 40.54 -52.04
C LEU A 118 10.42 40.75 -52.65
N PRO A 119 10.90 39.98 -53.66
CA PRO A 119 10.25 39.85 -54.98
C PRO A 119 10.20 38.43 -55.58
N ALA A 120 9.67 38.35 -56.81
CA ALA A 120 9.28 37.11 -57.49
C ALA A 120 10.42 36.32 -58.17
N GLY A 121 10.20 35.02 -58.34
CA GLY A 121 10.92 34.14 -59.26
C GLY A 121 9.95 33.14 -59.89
N ALA A 122 9.90 33.07 -61.22
CA ALA A 122 9.01 32.16 -61.95
C ALA A 122 9.69 30.80 -62.21
N GLY A 123 8.96 29.70 -62.03
CA GLY A 123 9.43 28.34 -62.29
C GLY A 123 8.28 27.44 -62.73
N SER A 124 8.49 26.68 -63.80
CA SER A 124 7.44 25.98 -64.55
C SER A 124 6.64 24.97 -63.73
N GLN A 125 5.34 24.89 -64.02
CA GLN A 125 4.49 23.77 -63.60
C GLN A 125 4.78 22.55 -64.47
N THR A 126 4.99 21.39 -63.85
CA THR A 126 4.96 20.08 -64.53
C THR A 126 3.89 19.24 -63.81
N PRO A 127 2.74 18.93 -64.45
CA PRO A 127 1.72 18.10 -63.84
C PRO A 127 2.14 16.63 -63.90
N SER A 128 2.68 16.11 -62.79
CA SER A 128 2.77 14.67 -62.54
C SER A 128 1.68 14.29 -61.54
N GLU A 129 0.76 13.43 -61.97
CA GLU A 129 -0.26 12.86 -61.09
C GLU A 129 0.41 12.11 -59.92
N SER A 130 -0.11 12.32 -58.71
CA SER A 130 0.44 11.72 -57.49
C SER A 130 -0.68 11.39 -56.51
N ASP A 131 -1.39 10.30 -56.82
CA ASP A 131 -2.48 9.74 -56.01
C ASP A 131 -2.06 9.30 -54.59
N GLY A 132 -0.76 9.37 -54.26
CA GLY A 132 -0.23 9.08 -52.93
C GLY A 132 -0.74 10.01 -51.81
N ASN A 133 -1.17 11.24 -52.13
CA ASN A 133 -1.57 12.23 -51.12
C ASN A 133 -2.76 11.76 -50.26
N SER A 134 -3.71 11.04 -50.85
CA SER A 134 -4.88 10.49 -50.13
C SER A 134 -4.50 9.44 -49.08
N SER A 135 -3.44 8.65 -49.35
CA SER A 135 -2.92 7.66 -48.40
C SER A 135 -2.22 8.33 -47.22
N LEU A 136 -1.38 9.33 -47.50
CA LEU A 136 -0.62 10.06 -46.50
C LEU A 136 -1.54 10.89 -45.58
N LEU A 137 -2.62 11.46 -46.12
CA LEU A 137 -3.65 12.15 -45.33
C LEU A 137 -4.44 11.20 -44.43
N TRP A 138 -4.76 9.98 -44.89
CA TRP A 138 -5.39 8.94 -44.07
C TRP A 138 -4.48 8.48 -42.91
N LEU A 139 -3.17 8.39 -43.13
CA LEU A 139 -2.19 8.05 -42.10
C LEU A 139 -2.20 9.06 -40.94
N TRP A 140 -2.25 10.37 -41.26
CA TRP A 140 -2.33 11.43 -40.26
C TRP A 140 -3.63 11.38 -39.45
N ILE A 141 -4.77 11.06 -40.09
CA ILE A 141 -6.05 10.88 -39.39
C ILE A 141 -5.97 9.70 -38.40
N LEU A 142 -5.41 8.56 -38.83
CA LEU A 142 -5.23 7.39 -37.96
C LEU A 142 -4.33 7.71 -36.76
N LEU A 143 -3.20 8.39 -37.00
CA LEU A 143 -2.26 8.81 -35.97
C LEU A 143 -2.91 9.78 -34.96
N ALA A 144 -3.71 10.74 -35.45
CA ALA A 144 -4.44 11.68 -34.60
C ALA A 144 -5.50 10.99 -33.71
N VAL A 145 -6.17 9.95 -34.23
CA VAL A 145 -7.11 9.13 -33.44
C VAL A 145 -6.38 8.33 -32.35
N ILE A 146 -5.22 7.74 -32.66
CA ILE A 146 -4.40 7.00 -31.68
C ILE A 146 -3.87 7.95 -30.60
N ALA A 147 -3.27 9.09 -30.99
CA ALA A 147 -2.74 10.09 -30.05
C ALA A 147 -3.86 10.70 -29.18
N GLY A 148 -5.00 11.07 -29.78
CA GLY A 148 -6.17 11.56 -29.05
C GLY A 148 -6.74 10.53 -28.08
N GLY A 149 -6.77 9.25 -28.48
CA GLY A 149 -7.18 8.13 -27.62
C GLY A 149 -6.24 7.93 -26.43
N LEU A 150 -4.93 8.01 -26.63
CA LEU A 150 -3.92 7.93 -25.56
C LEU A 150 -4.03 9.12 -24.58
N ILE A 151 -4.14 10.35 -25.09
CA ILE A 151 -4.28 11.56 -24.27
C ILE A 151 -5.60 11.52 -23.47
N ALA A 152 -6.72 11.19 -24.11
CA ALA A 152 -8.01 11.06 -23.43
C ALA A 152 -8.01 9.91 -22.40
N GLY A 153 -7.35 8.79 -22.71
CA GLY A 153 -7.15 7.67 -21.79
C GLY A 153 -6.34 8.07 -20.56
N LEU A 154 -5.23 8.80 -20.76
CA LEU A 154 -4.38 9.32 -19.68
C LEU A 154 -5.14 10.32 -18.79
N VAL A 155 -5.86 11.27 -19.38
CA VAL A 155 -6.67 12.26 -18.63
C VAL A 155 -7.85 11.60 -17.90
N TYR A 156 -8.44 10.53 -18.46
CA TYR A 156 -9.48 9.76 -17.77
C TYR A 156 -8.91 8.93 -16.62
N ALA A 157 -7.70 8.38 -16.78
CA ALA A 157 -6.99 7.68 -15.71
C ALA A 157 -6.61 8.62 -14.56
N THR A 158 -6.04 9.81 -14.83
CA THR A 158 -5.70 10.79 -13.78
C THR A 158 -6.95 11.35 -13.10
N ARG A 159 -8.01 11.69 -13.84
CA ARG A 159 -9.30 12.11 -13.23
C ARG A 159 -9.97 11.02 -12.39
N LYS A 160 -9.69 9.73 -12.65
CA LYS A 160 -10.10 8.64 -11.75
C LYS A 160 -9.20 8.54 -10.52
N ARG A 161 -7.88 8.76 -10.67
CA ARG A 161 -6.91 8.72 -9.56
C ARG A 161 -7.29 9.73 -8.48
N SER A 162 -7.58 11.00 -8.79
CA SER A 162 -7.88 12.02 -7.76
C SER A 162 -9.02 11.62 -6.79
N LYS A 163 -10.05 10.92 -7.27
CA LYS A 163 -11.15 10.43 -6.41
C LYS A 163 -10.82 9.13 -5.65
N ALA A 164 -9.85 8.35 -6.15
CA ALA A 164 -9.29 7.23 -5.42
C ALA A 164 -8.31 7.70 -4.35
N GLU A 165 -7.55 8.76 -4.64
CA GLU A 165 -6.55 9.44 -3.82
C GLU A 165 -7.20 10.07 -2.57
N GLU A 166 -8.20 10.95 -2.72
CA GLU A 166 -9.04 11.48 -1.62
C GLU A 166 -9.55 10.36 -0.67
N ASN A 167 -10.03 9.26 -1.26
CA ASN A 167 -10.57 8.12 -0.53
C ASN A 167 -9.46 7.25 0.11
N TRP A 168 -8.29 7.12 -0.51
CA TRP A 168 -7.14 6.39 -0.02
C TRP A 168 -6.49 7.14 1.15
N GLU A 169 -6.30 8.45 1.04
CA GLU A 169 -5.82 9.30 2.15
C GLU A 169 -6.74 9.19 3.38
N SER A 170 -8.06 9.18 3.18
CA SER A 170 -9.02 8.99 4.29
C SER A 170 -8.83 7.64 4.99
N GLN A 171 -8.50 6.59 4.24
CA GLN A 171 -8.23 5.25 4.77
C GLN A 171 -6.85 5.14 5.42
N VAL A 172 -5.82 5.80 4.87
CA VAL A 172 -4.49 5.97 5.51
C VAL A 172 -4.67 6.65 6.87
N ALA A 173 -5.39 7.77 6.92
CA ALA A 173 -5.63 8.51 8.15
C ALA A 173 -6.35 7.64 9.21
N ALA A 174 -7.38 6.89 8.79
CA ALA A 174 -8.11 5.96 9.67
C ALA A 174 -7.27 4.75 10.12
N ALA A 175 -6.43 4.19 9.25
CA ALA A 175 -5.53 3.08 9.59
C ALA A 175 -4.43 3.54 10.56
N CYS A 176 -3.81 4.70 10.32
CA CYS A 176 -2.83 5.30 11.22
C CYS A 176 -3.44 5.72 12.58
N ALA A 177 -4.71 6.13 12.62
CA ALA A 177 -5.42 6.36 13.88
C ALA A 177 -5.64 5.05 14.65
N GLN A 178 -6.06 3.97 13.98
CA GLN A 178 -6.20 2.65 14.61
C GLN A 178 -4.83 2.10 15.08
N GLY A 179 -3.76 2.28 14.30
CA GLY A 179 -2.40 1.91 14.68
C GLY A 179 -1.92 2.58 15.97
N ALA A 180 -2.25 3.86 16.18
CA ALA A 180 -1.99 4.53 17.45
C ALA A 180 -2.77 3.90 18.62
N THR A 181 -4.07 3.61 18.45
CA THR A 181 -4.85 2.94 19.50
C THR A 181 -4.33 1.54 19.84
N LEU A 182 -3.86 0.78 18.84
CA LEU A 182 -3.24 -0.53 19.04
C LEU A 182 -1.93 -0.42 19.83
N ARG A 183 -1.05 0.51 19.46
CA ARG A 183 0.22 0.79 20.16
C ARG A 183 -0.02 1.17 21.62
N ASP A 184 -1.02 2.02 21.89
CA ASP A 184 -1.30 2.50 23.24
C ASP A 184 -1.99 1.41 24.09
N ALA A 185 -2.81 0.55 23.48
CA ALA A 185 -3.32 -0.67 24.12
C ALA A 185 -2.20 -1.69 24.45
N ILE A 186 -1.23 -1.88 23.54
CA ILE A 186 -0.03 -2.71 23.79
C ILE A 186 0.78 -2.15 24.95
N ARG A 187 1.04 -0.83 24.99
CA ARG A 187 1.73 -0.18 26.11
C ARG A 187 0.99 -0.35 27.43
N ALA A 188 -0.34 -0.25 27.43
CA ALA A 188 -1.16 -0.51 28.61
C ALA A 188 -1.06 -1.99 29.07
N ALA A 189 -1.11 -2.95 28.14
CA ALA A 189 -0.99 -4.37 28.47
C ALA A 189 0.39 -4.74 29.04
N VAL A 190 1.47 -4.12 28.54
CA VAL A 190 2.86 -4.32 29.03
C VAL A 190 3.09 -3.68 30.41
N LEU A 191 2.29 -2.68 30.79
CA LEU A 191 2.38 -2.01 32.11
C LEU A 191 1.50 -2.67 33.20
N LEU A 192 0.59 -3.57 32.83
CA LEU A 192 -0.29 -4.26 33.77
C LEU A 192 0.30 -5.62 34.17
N PRO A 193 0.24 -6.02 35.46
CA PRO A 193 0.77 -7.29 35.91
C PRO A 193 0.02 -8.50 35.30
N PRO A 194 0.67 -9.67 35.20
CA PRO A 194 0.03 -10.90 34.76
C PRO A 194 -1.11 -11.30 35.70
N GLY A 195 -2.17 -11.86 35.13
CA GLY A 195 -3.39 -12.25 35.84
C GLY A 195 -4.47 -12.72 34.85
N PRO A 196 -5.64 -13.19 35.33
CA PRO A 196 -6.65 -13.86 34.50
C PRO A 196 -7.28 -12.94 33.41
N GLU A 197 -7.12 -11.63 33.52
CA GLU A 197 -7.54 -10.67 32.50
C GLU A 197 -6.51 -10.47 31.38
N ALA A 198 -5.26 -10.89 31.58
CA ALA A 198 -4.17 -10.66 30.63
C ALA A 198 -4.46 -11.38 29.29
N ASP A 199 -4.86 -12.64 29.35
CA ASP A 199 -5.22 -13.46 28.18
C ASP A 199 -6.37 -12.81 27.37
N ALA A 200 -7.35 -12.22 28.05
CA ALA A 200 -8.46 -11.52 27.43
C ALA A 200 -8.01 -10.22 26.74
N ARG A 201 -7.19 -9.40 27.40
CA ARG A 201 -6.56 -8.21 26.81
C ARG A 201 -5.70 -8.57 25.59
N TRP A 202 -4.96 -9.67 25.68
CA TRP A 202 -4.06 -10.13 24.63
C TRP A 202 -4.81 -10.65 23.39
N THR A 203 -5.88 -11.41 23.61
CA THR A 203 -6.78 -11.87 22.55
C THR A 203 -7.39 -10.69 21.78
N ASP A 204 -7.71 -9.59 22.45
CA ASP A 204 -8.22 -8.39 21.79
C ASP A 204 -7.13 -7.61 21.04
N ILE A 205 -5.92 -7.51 21.59
CA ILE A 205 -4.75 -6.95 20.89
C ILE A 205 -4.44 -7.74 19.61
N GLN A 206 -4.49 -9.08 19.65
CA GLN A 206 -4.34 -9.93 18.47
C GLN A 206 -5.43 -9.64 17.43
N ARG A 207 -6.71 -9.64 17.83
CA ARG A 207 -7.84 -9.32 16.93
C ARG A 207 -7.72 -7.92 16.30
N SER A 208 -7.28 -6.93 17.07
CA SER A 208 -7.06 -5.56 16.60
C SER A 208 -5.90 -5.49 15.60
N THR A 209 -4.84 -6.28 15.84
CA THR A 209 -3.68 -6.45 14.94
C THR A 209 -4.07 -7.15 13.63
N ASP A 210 -5.02 -8.09 13.66
CA ASP A 210 -5.59 -8.73 12.46
C ASP A 210 -6.48 -7.77 11.66
N GLY A 211 -7.40 -7.06 12.31
CA GLY A 211 -8.23 -6.04 11.65
C GLY A 211 -7.40 -4.92 11.02
N LEU A 212 -6.28 -4.54 11.64
CA LEU A 212 -5.35 -3.54 11.10
C LEU A 212 -4.53 -4.10 9.92
N SER A 213 -4.06 -5.35 9.99
CA SER A 213 -3.34 -5.99 8.88
C SER A 213 -4.23 -6.15 7.65
N GLN A 214 -5.49 -6.54 7.83
CA GLN A 214 -6.46 -6.64 6.73
C GLN A 214 -6.70 -5.28 6.06
N LYS A 215 -6.77 -4.19 6.86
CA LYS A 215 -6.85 -2.83 6.32
C LYS A 215 -5.63 -2.47 5.49
N PHE A 216 -4.41 -2.77 5.95
CA PHE A 216 -3.21 -2.49 5.16
C PHE A 216 -3.16 -3.27 3.84
N TYR A 217 -3.59 -4.55 3.80
CA TYR A 217 -3.67 -5.28 2.53
C TYR A 217 -4.67 -4.64 1.54
N LEU A 218 -5.82 -4.15 2.01
CA LEU A 218 -6.76 -3.38 1.16
C LEU A 218 -6.18 -2.03 0.71
N LEU A 219 -5.40 -1.38 1.58
CA LEU A 219 -4.74 -0.09 1.32
C LEU A 219 -3.59 -0.22 0.30
N ARG A 220 -2.94 -1.38 0.25
CA ARG A 220 -1.95 -1.76 -0.78
C ARG A 220 -2.63 -2.00 -2.13
N ASP A 221 -3.71 -2.79 -2.17
CA ASP A 221 -4.46 -3.11 -3.39
C ASP A 221 -5.09 -1.87 -4.04
N THR A 222 -5.39 -0.84 -3.23
CA THR A 222 -5.98 0.44 -3.67
C THR A 222 -4.98 1.60 -3.79
N ALA A 223 -3.67 1.34 -3.72
CA ALA A 223 -2.64 2.39 -3.76
C ALA A 223 -2.62 3.16 -5.10
N PRO A 224 -2.61 4.51 -5.10
CA PRO A 224 -2.48 5.30 -6.32
C PRO A 224 -1.12 5.14 -7.02
N SER A 225 -0.03 4.96 -6.27
CA SER A 225 1.33 4.76 -6.78
C SER A 225 2.01 3.47 -6.26
N GLU A 226 3.10 3.06 -6.93
CA GLU A 226 3.92 1.92 -6.50
C GLU A 226 4.74 2.26 -5.23
N GLU A 227 5.24 3.50 -5.12
CA GLU A 227 5.93 3.99 -3.92
C GLU A 227 4.99 4.05 -2.70
N GLU A 228 3.70 4.29 -2.90
CA GLU A 228 2.67 4.24 -1.87
C GLU A 228 2.37 2.79 -1.45
N GLY A 229 2.32 1.86 -2.40
CA GLY A 229 2.24 0.42 -2.13
C GLY A 229 3.44 -0.08 -1.31
N LEU A 230 4.66 0.35 -1.63
CA LEU A 230 5.88 -0.01 -0.89
C LEU A 230 5.88 0.52 0.55
N ARG A 231 5.38 1.74 0.82
CA ARG A 231 5.23 2.26 2.19
C ARG A 231 4.20 1.48 3.01
N VAL A 232 3.15 0.96 2.37
CA VAL A 232 2.18 0.08 3.03
C VAL A 232 2.82 -1.28 3.32
N ASP A 233 3.71 -1.78 2.47
CA ASP A 233 4.48 -3.00 2.73
C ASP A 233 5.46 -2.84 3.91
N ASP A 234 6.16 -1.71 4.05
CA ASP A 234 6.97 -1.40 5.22
C ASP A 234 6.14 -1.43 6.52
N ALA A 235 4.92 -0.86 6.48
CA ALA A 235 3.99 -0.89 7.61
C ALA A 235 3.47 -2.30 7.91
N ILE A 236 3.24 -3.14 6.89
CA ILE A 236 2.89 -4.57 7.07
C ILE A 236 4.06 -5.34 7.68
N ALA A 237 5.30 -5.12 7.22
CA ALA A 237 6.49 -5.77 7.75
C ALA A 237 6.75 -5.40 9.22
N ALA A 238 6.61 -4.12 9.58
CA ALA A 238 6.69 -3.67 10.98
C ALA A 238 5.54 -4.23 11.85
N LEU A 239 4.33 -4.38 11.29
CA LEU A 239 3.23 -5.05 11.99
C LEU A 239 3.51 -6.56 12.19
N GLN A 240 4.22 -7.21 11.26
CA GLN A 240 4.66 -8.60 11.40
C GLN A 240 5.79 -8.76 12.44
N SER A 241 6.74 -7.82 12.56
CA SER A 241 7.73 -7.89 13.64
C SER A 241 7.10 -7.71 15.02
N ILE A 242 6.09 -6.84 15.14
CA ILE A 242 5.25 -6.74 16.35
C ILE A 242 4.55 -8.09 16.64
N ARG A 243 3.91 -8.73 15.65
CA ARG A 243 3.27 -10.06 15.84
C ARG A 243 4.24 -11.13 16.35
N LEU A 244 5.48 -11.15 15.85
CA LEU A 244 6.49 -12.12 16.29
C LEU A 244 6.95 -11.85 17.73
N ALA A 245 7.14 -10.57 18.11
CA ALA A 245 7.42 -10.18 19.49
C ALA A 245 6.23 -10.41 20.43
N LEU A 246 4.99 -10.29 19.92
CA LEU A 246 3.76 -10.66 20.61
C LEU A 246 3.75 -12.17 20.89
N ALA A 247 4.06 -13.00 19.89
CA ALA A 247 4.12 -14.45 20.04
C ALA A 247 5.18 -14.89 21.08
N SER A 248 6.38 -14.28 21.10
CA SER A 248 7.39 -14.60 22.12
C SER A 248 6.98 -14.12 23.51
N ALA A 249 6.46 -12.90 23.65
CA ALA A 249 5.98 -12.37 24.93
C ALA A 249 4.80 -13.18 25.51
N SER A 250 4.04 -13.88 24.67
CA SER A 250 2.93 -14.76 25.10
C SER A 250 3.39 -15.98 25.90
N GLY A 251 4.63 -16.45 25.68
CA GLY A 251 5.11 -17.74 26.18
C GLY A 251 6.28 -17.66 27.17
N SER A 252 6.82 -16.47 27.43
CA SER A 252 7.92 -16.29 28.38
C SER A 252 7.43 -16.36 29.84
N SER A 253 8.11 -17.16 30.65
CA SER A 253 7.97 -17.12 32.11
C SER A 253 8.57 -15.81 32.65
N PRO A 254 8.01 -15.21 33.73
CA PRO A 254 8.63 -14.07 34.40
C PRO A 254 10.06 -14.42 34.86
N GLY A 255 11.01 -13.54 34.57
CA GLY A 255 12.45 -13.79 34.71
C GLY A 255 13.31 -12.77 33.93
N GLU A 256 14.63 -12.99 33.85
CA GLU A 256 15.56 -12.01 33.24
C GLU A 256 15.25 -11.68 31.76
N GLU A 257 14.71 -12.66 31.02
CA GLU A 257 14.27 -12.51 29.62
C GLU A 257 13.19 -11.45 29.44
N GLU A 258 12.36 -11.19 30.46
CA GLU A 258 11.30 -10.17 30.44
C GLU A 258 11.89 -8.78 30.12
N THR A 259 13.07 -8.47 30.67
CA THR A 259 13.77 -7.20 30.43
C THR A 259 14.34 -7.09 29.01
N ALA A 260 14.60 -8.22 28.34
CA ALA A 260 15.05 -8.27 26.95
C ALA A 260 13.86 -8.17 25.99
N ASN A 261 12.79 -8.90 26.27
CA ASN A 261 11.52 -8.86 25.54
C ASN A 261 10.87 -7.48 25.58
N HIS A 262 10.90 -6.78 26.73
CA HIS A 262 10.41 -5.41 26.83
C HIS A 262 11.19 -4.46 25.89
N ARG A 263 12.52 -4.58 25.83
CA ARG A 263 13.37 -3.75 24.95
C ARG A 263 13.18 -4.06 23.47
N SER A 264 13.07 -5.33 23.09
CA SER A 264 12.83 -5.71 21.69
C SER A 264 11.42 -5.29 21.22
N MET A 265 10.40 -5.43 22.09
CA MET A 265 9.05 -4.93 21.82
C MET A 265 9.03 -3.40 21.69
N GLN A 266 9.71 -2.67 22.57
CA GLN A 266 9.81 -1.20 22.49
C GLN A 266 10.49 -0.74 21.18
N ALA A 267 11.54 -1.45 20.73
CA ALA A 267 12.21 -1.17 19.46
C ALA A 267 11.27 -1.43 18.26
N ASN A 268 10.57 -2.57 18.23
CA ASN A 268 9.60 -2.88 17.17
C ASN A 268 8.46 -1.84 17.10
N LEU A 269 7.96 -1.37 18.25
CA LEU A 269 6.96 -0.30 18.30
C LEU A 269 7.50 1.04 17.77
N GLN A 270 8.79 1.35 17.96
CA GLN A 270 9.42 2.55 17.36
C GLN A 270 9.58 2.42 15.84
N THR A 271 9.97 1.25 15.33
CA THR A 271 10.01 0.97 13.88
C THR A 271 8.62 1.11 13.25
N PHE A 272 7.57 0.65 13.93
CA PHE A 272 6.19 0.80 13.48
C PHE A 272 5.69 2.26 13.55
N ASP A 273 5.97 3.00 14.64
CA ASP A 273 5.69 4.45 14.72
C ASP A 273 6.37 5.21 13.55
N TYR A 274 7.60 4.83 13.17
CA TYR A 274 8.31 5.41 12.01
C TYR A 274 7.65 5.06 10.67
N ALA A 275 7.24 3.80 10.45
CA ALA A 275 6.54 3.39 9.23
C ALA A 275 5.19 4.12 9.07
N LEU A 276 4.41 4.26 10.15
CA LEU A 276 3.16 5.03 10.16
C LEU A 276 3.40 6.53 9.89
N ALA A 277 4.51 7.09 10.39
CA ALA A 277 4.88 8.47 10.10
C ALA A 277 5.27 8.66 8.62
N ALA A 278 6.05 7.74 8.05
CA ALA A 278 6.45 7.77 6.64
C ALA A 278 5.27 7.60 5.67
N LEU A 279 4.26 6.83 6.05
CA LEU A 279 3.00 6.70 5.32
C LEU A 279 2.15 7.99 5.45
N ARG A 280 1.97 8.52 6.67
CA ARG A 280 1.19 9.75 6.92
C ARG A 280 1.80 10.99 6.26
N ALA A 281 3.13 11.09 6.20
CA ALA A 281 3.83 12.23 5.60
C ALA A 281 3.63 12.34 4.08
N ARG A 282 3.15 11.29 3.40
CA ARG A 282 2.77 11.36 1.98
C ARG A 282 1.35 11.91 1.80
N ALA A 283 0.40 11.45 2.62
CA ALA A 283 -1.03 11.82 2.61
C ALA A 283 -1.31 13.19 3.25
N ALA A 284 -0.43 14.16 2.98
CA ALA A 284 -0.46 15.53 3.49
C ALA A 284 0.28 16.52 2.56
N VAL A 285 0.57 16.11 1.31
CA VAL A 285 1.44 16.79 0.34
C VAL A 285 0.85 16.74 -1.07
#